data_AF-A0A7X3VQ04-F1
#
_entry.id   AF-A0A7X3VQ04-F1
#
_cell.length_a   1.000
_cell.length_b   1.000
_cell.length_c   1.000
_cell.angle_alpha   90.00
_cell.angle_beta   90.00
_cell.angle_gamma   90.00
#
_symmetry.space_group_name_H-M   'P 1'
#
loop_
_entity.id
_entity.type
_entity.pdbx_description
1 polymer ?
#
loop_
_entity_poly.entity_id
_entity_poly.type
_entity_poly.pdbx_seq_one_letter_code
_entity_poly.pdbx_strand_id
1 'polypeptide(L)'
;MQQKQFPPNPSLEHLKSQAKQLLKAHQESALDACQRIRAFFPKLSDATDVEIQNAAFGLQDAQLVIAREYGFASWTQLKEAVLRQERNTETVPAKDLLFQILRTPDLTQTDTQQVEELLTTDPSLVSARDEDGRTPIEALASRGLINFGKERWYRPIRQLYDLFREHGVATNVVAAVLMDDREYVETSIRNNPEVLKKRFDRSRQWSGISLLAIAAGCNRIEIAKILIEADPTLVTEGQAEGKAPMDLLVKPWHHSAFDAEPRKPLYDLLVENGAVPDLGAALAIDDWQSAGNYVVSNPQLLE
;
A
#
# COMPACT_ATOMS: atom_id res chain seq x y z
N MET A 1 24.47 -5.28 45.35
CA MET A 1 23.97 -5.83 44.07
C MET A 1 23.85 -4.69 43.07
N GLN A 2 24.11 -4.93 41.78
CA GLN A 2 23.92 -3.92 40.73
C GLN A 2 22.46 -3.94 40.24
N GLN A 3 21.94 -2.78 39.83
CA GLN A 3 20.65 -2.70 39.14
C GLN A 3 20.72 -3.49 37.84
N LYS A 4 19.66 -4.23 37.52
CA LYS A 4 19.50 -4.88 36.24
C LYS A 4 19.19 -3.84 35.18
N GLN A 5 19.80 -3.99 34.01
CA GLN A 5 19.41 -3.20 32.86
C GLN A 5 17.98 -3.57 32.46
N PHE A 6 17.16 -2.55 32.19
CA PHE A 6 15.82 -2.74 31.67
C PHE A 6 15.91 -3.32 30.25
N PRO A 7 15.30 -4.49 29.97
CA PRO A 7 15.52 -5.19 28.71
C PRO A 7 14.90 -4.43 27.52
N PRO A 8 15.47 -4.56 26.30
CA PRO A 8 14.98 -3.89 25.10
C PRO A 8 13.61 -4.40 24.62
N ASN A 9 13.17 -5.59 25.06
CA ASN A 9 11.84 -6.11 24.81
C ASN A 9 11.22 -6.64 26.12
N PRO A 10 10.66 -5.77 26.98
CA PRO A 10 10.21 -6.15 28.29
C PRO A 10 8.81 -6.78 28.23
N SER A 11 8.63 -7.97 28.82
CA SER A 11 7.34 -8.64 28.93
C SER A 11 6.76 -8.51 30.33
N LEU A 12 5.55 -7.96 30.44
CA LEU A 12 4.87 -7.82 31.73
C LEU A 12 4.57 -9.17 32.39
N GLU A 13 4.30 -10.22 31.61
CA GLU A 13 4.09 -11.58 32.12
C GLU A 13 5.35 -12.16 32.74
N HIS A 14 6.50 -11.97 32.08
CA HIS A 14 7.79 -12.43 32.59
C HIS A 14 8.15 -11.73 33.92
N LEU A 15 7.89 -10.41 34.03
CA LEU A 15 8.11 -9.65 35.27
C LEU A 15 7.18 -10.12 36.41
N LYS A 16 5.91 -10.42 36.10
CA LYS A 16 4.99 -11.03 37.09
C LYS A 16 5.48 -12.41 37.54
N SER A 17 6.05 -13.20 36.63
CA SER A 17 6.63 -14.51 36.95
C SER A 17 7.84 -14.36 37.89
N GLN A 18 8.75 -13.43 37.62
CA GLN A 18 9.90 -13.14 38.48
C GLN A 18 9.48 -12.72 39.90
N ALA A 19 8.43 -11.91 40.05
CA ALA A 19 7.91 -11.54 41.38
C ALA A 19 7.36 -12.75 42.15
N LYS A 20 6.65 -13.65 41.47
CA LYS A 20 6.16 -14.91 42.08
C LYS A 20 7.30 -15.84 42.48
N GLN A 21 8.34 -15.95 41.65
CA GLN A 21 9.53 -16.75 41.95
C GLN A 21 10.28 -16.21 43.17
N LEU A 22 10.44 -14.88 43.27
CA LEU A 22 11.08 -14.25 44.42
C LEU A 22 10.28 -14.48 45.72
N LEU A 23 8.96 -14.38 45.66
CA LEU A 23 8.09 -14.69 46.81
C LEU A 23 8.26 -16.15 47.27
N LYS A 24 8.28 -17.09 46.32
CA LYS A 24 8.49 -18.51 46.62
C LYS A 24 9.86 -18.76 47.25
N ALA A 25 10.91 -18.15 46.70
CA ALA A 25 12.27 -18.29 47.22
C ALA A 25 12.42 -17.70 48.64
N HIS A 26 11.69 -16.62 48.96
CA HIS A 26 11.60 -16.10 50.33
C HIS A 26 10.92 -17.08 51.29
N GLN A 27 9.80 -17.69 50.89
CA GLN A 27 9.12 -18.73 51.68
C GLN A 27 10.00 -19.96 51.93
N GLU A 28 10.87 -20.29 51.00
CA GLU A 28 11.85 -21.38 51.10
C GLU A 28 13.12 -20.95 51.87
N SER A 29 13.17 -19.72 52.40
CA SER A 29 14.32 -19.15 53.12
C SER A 29 15.63 -19.17 52.32
N ALA A 30 15.53 -19.03 51.00
CA ALA A 30 16.69 -19.03 50.12
C ALA A 30 17.56 -17.79 50.38
N LEU A 31 18.88 -18.01 50.49
CA LEU A 31 19.85 -16.96 50.82
C LEU A 31 19.92 -15.87 49.74
N ASP A 32 19.77 -16.23 48.48
CA ASP A 32 19.76 -15.29 47.35
C ASP A 32 18.55 -14.35 47.40
N ALA A 33 17.37 -14.87 47.77
CA ALA A 33 16.17 -14.06 47.96
C ALA A 33 16.35 -13.05 49.09
N CYS A 34 16.93 -13.46 50.23
CA CYS A 34 17.20 -12.57 51.36
C CYS A 34 18.14 -11.43 50.97
N GLN A 35 19.20 -11.72 50.21
CA GLN A 35 20.13 -10.71 49.72
C GLN A 35 19.47 -9.71 48.76
N ARG A 36 18.61 -10.20 47.84
CA ARG A 36 17.87 -9.35 46.89
C ARG A 36 16.88 -8.44 47.64
N ILE A 37 16.16 -8.98 48.61
CA ILE A 37 15.23 -8.22 49.45
C ILE A 37 15.98 -7.15 50.23
N ARG A 38 17.09 -7.48 50.91
CA ARG A 38 17.93 -6.49 51.61
C ARG A 38 18.38 -5.35 50.70
N ALA A 39 18.81 -5.69 49.48
CA ALA A 39 19.36 -4.71 48.55
C ALA A 39 18.31 -3.74 47.96
N PHE A 40 17.07 -4.19 47.76
CA PHE A 40 16.08 -3.45 46.98
C PHE A 40 14.74 -3.22 47.70
N PHE A 41 14.56 -3.68 48.93
CA PHE A 41 13.37 -3.45 49.75
C PHE A 41 13.67 -2.51 50.93
N PRO A 42 13.25 -1.23 50.90
CA PRO A 42 13.64 -0.23 51.90
C PRO A 42 13.24 -0.54 53.34
N LYS A 43 12.16 -1.32 53.55
CA LYS A 43 11.72 -1.65 54.91
C LYS A 43 12.61 -2.70 55.60
N LEU A 44 13.45 -3.39 54.84
CA LEU A 44 14.32 -4.48 55.32
C LEU A 44 15.78 -4.27 54.90
N SER A 45 16.18 -3.03 54.59
CA SER A 45 17.55 -2.73 54.15
C SER A 45 18.60 -2.99 55.24
N ASP A 46 18.23 -2.78 56.51
CA ASP A 46 19.10 -2.95 57.67
C ASP A 46 18.84 -4.28 58.41
N ALA A 47 17.94 -5.12 57.89
CA ALA A 47 17.55 -6.38 58.52
C ALA A 47 18.56 -7.50 58.25
N THR A 48 18.81 -8.34 59.26
CA THR A 48 19.60 -9.57 59.17
C THR A 48 18.89 -10.64 58.34
N ASP A 49 19.61 -11.69 57.90
CA ASP A 49 19.00 -12.74 57.08
C ASP A 49 17.86 -13.43 57.82
N VAL A 50 18.02 -13.63 59.13
CA VAL A 50 16.99 -14.22 60.01
C VAL A 50 15.76 -13.32 60.14
N GLU A 51 15.95 -12.00 60.24
CA GLU A 51 14.83 -11.05 60.28
C GLU A 51 14.09 -10.98 58.95
N ILE A 52 14.81 -11.05 57.82
CA ILE A 52 14.21 -11.08 56.48
C ILE A 52 13.42 -12.37 56.28
N GLN A 53 13.96 -13.52 56.68
CA GLN A 53 13.27 -14.82 56.59
C GLN A 53 11.95 -14.84 57.37
N ASN A 54 11.91 -14.19 58.54
CA ASN A 54 10.73 -14.14 59.40
C ASN A 54 9.78 -12.96 59.10
N ALA A 55 10.16 -12.05 58.19
CA ALA A 55 9.34 -10.89 57.85
C ALA A 55 8.10 -11.29 57.04
N ALA A 56 6.99 -10.59 57.29
CA ALA A 56 5.81 -10.68 56.42
C ALA A 56 6.15 -10.09 55.04
N PHE A 57 6.33 -10.96 54.04
CA PHE A 57 6.69 -10.58 52.67
C PHE A 57 5.64 -11.10 51.70
N GLY A 58 4.89 -10.18 51.09
CA GLY A 58 3.81 -10.50 50.17
C GLY A 58 4.18 -10.34 48.70
N LEU A 59 3.24 -10.66 47.79
CA LEU A 59 3.43 -10.50 46.35
C LEU A 59 3.68 -9.03 45.95
N GLN A 60 3.06 -8.08 46.65
CA GLN A 60 3.24 -6.64 46.39
C GLN A 60 4.67 -6.19 46.75
N ASP A 61 5.24 -6.74 47.83
CA ASP A 61 6.62 -6.46 48.24
C ASP A 61 7.62 -7.06 47.24
N ALA A 62 7.35 -8.27 46.76
CA ALA A 62 8.13 -8.90 45.70
C ALA A 62 8.08 -8.08 44.39
N GLN A 63 6.91 -7.57 43.99
CA GLN A 63 6.78 -6.67 42.84
C GLN A 63 7.59 -5.38 43.01
N LEU A 64 7.64 -4.83 44.22
CA LEU A 64 8.43 -3.64 44.52
C LEU A 64 9.94 -3.90 44.44
N VAL A 65 10.40 -5.04 44.93
CA VAL A 65 11.80 -5.48 44.79
C VAL A 65 12.17 -5.59 43.32
N ILE A 66 11.34 -6.26 42.51
CA ILE A 66 11.57 -6.38 41.06
C ILE A 66 11.59 -5.00 40.39
N ALA A 67 10.66 -4.10 40.72
CA ALA A 67 10.65 -2.74 40.17
C ALA A 67 11.98 -2.00 40.44
N ARG A 68 12.48 -2.07 41.68
CA ARG A 68 13.72 -1.41 42.07
C ARG A 68 14.97 -2.09 41.52
N GLU A 69 14.95 -3.40 41.32
CA GLU A 69 16.02 -4.10 40.60
C GLU A 69 16.21 -3.54 39.20
N TYR A 70 15.13 -3.19 38.50
CA TYR A 70 15.17 -2.57 37.16
C TYR A 70 15.24 -1.03 37.20
N GLY A 71 15.47 -0.42 38.37
CA GLY A 71 15.64 1.03 38.51
C GLY A 71 14.36 1.85 38.65
N PHE A 72 13.19 1.23 38.80
CA PHE A 72 11.90 1.92 38.96
C PHE A 72 11.51 2.06 40.43
N ALA A 73 10.90 3.19 40.80
CA ALA A 73 10.53 3.46 42.18
C ALA A 73 9.27 2.68 42.64
N SER A 74 8.45 2.22 41.69
CA SER A 74 7.24 1.45 41.96
C SER A 74 6.91 0.47 40.83
N TRP A 75 6.11 -0.55 41.16
CA TRP A 75 5.59 -1.49 40.17
C TRP A 75 4.71 -0.83 39.11
N THR A 76 3.98 0.24 39.47
CA THR A 76 3.19 1.02 38.53
C THR A 76 4.08 1.73 37.50
N GLN A 77 5.19 2.33 37.93
CA GLN A 77 6.14 2.98 37.02
C GLN A 77 6.81 1.96 36.08
N LEU A 78 7.18 0.78 36.59
CA LEU A 78 7.69 -0.31 35.77
C LEU A 78 6.66 -0.74 34.72
N LYS A 79 5.39 -0.94 35.11
CA LYS A 79 4.29 -1.24 34.18
C LYS A 79 4.09 -0.18 33.12
N GLU A 80 4.09 1.10 33.50
CA GLU A 80 3.93 2.21 32.56
C GLU A 80 5.09 2.28 31.57
N ALA A 81 6.32 1.97 32.01
CA ALA A 81 7.47 1.89 31.12
C ALA A 81 7.35 0.72 30.12
N VAL A 82 6.92 -0.46 30.59
CA VAL A 82 6.62 -1.61 29.73
C VAL A 82 5.53 -1.26 28.72
N LEU A 83 4.39 -0.71 29.16
CA LEU A 83 3.29 -0.31 28.28
C LEU A 83 3.67 0.81 27.29
N ARG A 84 4.55 1.73 27.70
CA ARG A 84 5.11 2.76 26.80
C ARG A 84 6.00 2.13 25.73
N GLN A 85 6.78 1.11 26.10
CA GLN A 85 7.64 0.40 25.17
C GLN A 85 6.83 -0.52 24.25
N GLU A 86 5.84 -1.24 24.78
CA GLU A 86 4.88 -2.06 24.01
C GLU A 86 4.14 -1.21 22.96
N ARG A 87 3.66 0.00 23.33
CA ARG A 87 3.05 0.96 22.38
C ARG A 87 4.02 1.48 21.31
N ASN A 88 5.32 1.57 21.63
CA ASN A 88 6.34 1.94 20.66
C ASN A 88 6.79 0.75 19.79
N THR A 89 6.59 -0.49 20.25
CA THR A 89 6.92 -1.74 19.53
C THR A 89 5.73 -2.38 18.82
N GLU A 90 4.51 -1.84 18.95
CA GLU A 90 3.41 -2.04 17.99
C GLU A 90 3.75 -1.33 16.66
N THR A 91 4.95 -1.52 16.14
CA THR A 91 5.29 -1.11 14.78
C THR A 91 4.52 -2.00 13.84
N VAL A 92 3.53 -1.42 13.16
CA VAL A 92 2.94 -2.00 11.96
C VAL A 92 4.12 -2.47 11.09
N PRO A 93 4.18 -3.75 10.67
CA PRO A 93 5.27 -4.24 9.83
C PRO A 93 5.49 -3.30 8.65
N ALA A 94 6.74 -3.00 8.30
CA ALA A 94 7.08 -1.98 7.29
C ALA A 94 6.33 -2.21 5.95
N LYS A 95 6.13 -3.47 5.59
CA LYS A 95 5.28 -3.91 4.48
C LYS A 95 3.82 -3.44 4.62
N ASP A 96 3.20 -3.69 5.77
CA ASP A 96 1.79 -3.38 6.00
C ASP A 96 1.58 -1.87 6.04
N LEU A 97 2.52 -1.14 6.63
CA LEU A 97 2.55 0.32 6.63
C LEU A 97 2.69 0.88 5.21
N LEU A 98 3.60 0.33 4.41
CA LEU A 98 3.75 0.71 2.99
C LEU A 98 2.42 0.53 2.24
N PHE A 99 1.82 -0.65 2.30
CA PHE A 99 0.55 -0.89 1.61
C PHE A 99 -0.64 -0.16 2.24
N GLN A 100 -0.57 0.27 3.50
CA GLN A 100 -1.55 1.17 4.10
C GLN A 100 -1.44 2.57 3.47
N ILE A 101 -0.24 3.13 3.38
CA ILE A 101 0.01 4.44 2.75
C ILE A 101 -0.46 4.41 1.30
N LEU A 102 -0.10 3.37 0.54
CA LEU A 102 -0.51 3.24 -0.87
C LEU A 102 -2.03 3.12 -1.07
N ARG A 103 -2.79 2.80 -0.02
CA ARG A 103 -4.26 2.76 -0.04
C ARG A 103 -4.92 4.07 0.40
N THR A 104 -4.15 5.03 0.94
CA THR A 104 -4.67 6.33 1.40
C THR A 104 -5.33 7.10 0.25
N PRO A 105 -6.62 7.54 0.40
CA PRO A 105 -7.34 8.35 -0.58
C PRO A 105 -6.57 9.59 -1.06
N ASP A 106 -6.02 10.33 -0.11
CA ASP A 106 -5.46 11.66 -0.30
C ASP A 106 -3.97 11.65 0.04
N LEU A 107 -3.16 11.08 -0.86
CA LEU A 107 -1.70 11.06 -0.68
C LEU A 107 -1.13 12.47 -0.57
N THR A 108 -0.33 12.68 0.46
CA THR A 108 0.34 13.94 0.78
C THR A 108 1.85 13.84 0.56
N GLN A 109 2.54 14.98 0.62
CA GLN A 109 4.00 14.98 0.60
C GLN A 109 4.61 14.22 1.77
N THR A 110 3.97 14.23 2.94
CA THR A 110 4.40 13.49 4.12
C THR A 110 4.33 11.97 3.87
N ASP A 111 3.27 11.51 3.21
CA ASP A 111 3.14 10.10 2.83
C ASP A 111 4.27 9.68 1.87
N THR A 112 4.60 10.53 0.90
CA THR A 112 5.72 10.29 -0.03
C THR A 112 7.05 10.16 0.71
N GLN A 113 7.34 11.07 1.64
CA GLN A 113 8.56 11.03 2.46
C GLN A 113 8.63 9.78 3.33
N GLN A 114 7.50 9.36 3.90
CA GLN A 114 7.44 8.15 4.71
C GLN A 114 7.71 6.88 3.88
N VAL A 115 7.22 6.81 2.64
CA VAL A 115 7.56 5.72 1.72
C VAL A 115 9.06 5.74 1.40
N GLU A 116 9.63 6.90 1.11
CA GLU A 116 11.07 7.05 0.84
C GLU A 116 11.93 6.57 2.02
N GLU A 117 11.57 6.91 3.26
CA GLU A 117 12.24 6.44 4.46
C GLU A 117 12.13 4.92 4.65
N LEU A 118 10.95 4.35 4.39
CA LEU A 118 10.72 2.90 4.43
C LEU A 118 11.60 2.17 3.41
N LEU A 119 11.65 2.66 2.16
CA LEU A 119 12.48 2.04 1.11
C LEU A 119 13.98 2.21 1.36
N THR A 120 14.39 3.32 1.97
CA THR A 120 15.78 3.53 2.40
C THR A 120 16.18 2.55 3.49
N THR A 121 15.27 2.30 4.45
CA THR A 121 15.50 1.39 5.58
C THR A 121 15.46 -0.08 5.14
N ASP A 122 14.51 -0.44 4.27
CA ASP A 122 14.36 -1.78 3.73
C ASP A 122 14.05 -1.73 2.22
N PRO A 123 15.09 -1.77 1.37
CA PRO A 123 14.93 -1.78 -0.08
C PRO A 123 14.17 -3.00 -0.61
N SER A 124 14.07 -4.09 0.16
CA SER A 124 13.37 -5.31 -0.30
C SER A 124 11.85 -5.10 -0.41
N LEU A 125 11.31 -4.09 0.29
CA LEU A 125 9.89 -3.73 0.27
C LEU A 125 9.35 -3.43 -1.12
N VAL A 126 10.21 -2.97 -2.04
CA VAL A 126 9.82 -2.76 -3.43
C VAL A 126 9.31 -4.02 -4.14
N SER A 127 9.72 -5.19 -3.64
CA SER A 127 9.31 -6.49 -4.13
C SER A 127 8.29 -7.17 -3.21
N ALA A 128 7.78 -6.46 -2.20
CA ALA A 128 6.71 -6.98 -1.35
C ALA A 128 5.44 -7.23 -2.17
N ARG A 129 4.53 -8.04 -1.63
CA ARG A 129 3.27 -8.41 -2.27
C ARG A 129 2.09 -8.14 -1.34
N ASP A 130 1.08 -7.42 -1.81
CA ASP A 130 -0.17 -7.25 -1.07
C ASP A 130 -1.02 -8.53 -1.09
N GLU A 131 -2.23 -8.45 -0.53
CA GLU A 131 -3.20 -9.57 -0.47
C GLU A 131 -3.64 -10.06 -1.86
N ASP A 132 -3.57 -9.19 -2.87
CA ASP A 132 -3.90 -9.50 -4.27
C ASP A 132 -2.65 -9.97 -5.07
N GLY A 133 -1.50 -10.09 -4.42
CA GLY A 133 -0.24 -10.50 -5.06
C GLY A 133 0.41 -9.41 -5.91
N ARG A 134 0.10 -8.13 -5.68
CA ARG A 134 0.68 -6.99 -6.40
C ARG A 134 1.90 -6.41 -5.68
N THR A 135 2.88 -5.96 -6.46
CA THR A 135 3.97 -5.09 -5.99
C THR A 135 3.45 -3.71 -5.53
N PRO A 136 4.23 -2.95 -4.76
CA PRO A 136 3.91 -1.55 -4.42
C PRO A 136 3.58 -0.68 -5.64
N ILE A 137 4.39 -0.77 -6.71
CA ILE A 137 4.21 0.05 -7.92
C ILE A 137 2.93 -0.35 -8.68
N GLU A 138 2.58 -1.64 -8.70
CA GLU A 138 1.34 -2.13 -9.32
C GLU A 138 0.09 -1.76 -8.51
N ALA A 139 0.18 -1.83 -7.19
CA ALA A 139 -0.90 -1.39 -6.29
C ALA A 139 -1.14 0.12 -6.44
N LEU A 140 -0.06 0.91 -6.50
CA LEU A 140 -0.12 2.36 -6.73
C LEU A 140 -0.72 2.70 -8.11
N ALA A 141 -0.23 2.10 -9.18
CA ALA A 141 -0.71 2.36 -10.53
C ALA A 141 -2.20 1.98 -10.71
N SER A 142 -2.64 0.91 -10.05
CA SER A 142 -4.04 0.50 -10.02
C SER A 142 -4.97 1.57 -9.43
N ARG A 143 -4.44 2.43 -8.54
CA ARG A 143 -5.16 3.52 -7.89
C ARG A 143 -5.38 4.72 -8.80
N GLY A 144 -4.49 4.94 -9.78
CA GLY A 144 -4.56 6.05 -10.73
C GLY A 144 -5.91 6.14 -11.47
N LEU A 145 -6.60 5.00 -11.64
CA LEU A 145 -7.93 4.86 -12.27
C LEU A 145 -9.05 5.73 -11.70
N ILE A 146 -8.99 6.11 -10.43
CA ILE A 146 -10.07 6.85 -9.75
C ILE A 146 -9.79 8.37 -9.75
N ASN A 147 -8.54 8.77 -9.99
CA ASN A 147 -8.08 10.16 -9.79
C ASN A 147 -7.77 10.90 -11.10
N PHE A 148 -8.11 10.34 -12.25
CA PHE A 148 -7.95 10.96 -13.56
C PHE A 148 -8.66 12.32 -13.63
N GLY A 149 -7.95 13.34 -14.13
CA GLY A 149 -8.48 14.69 -14.37
C GLY A 149 -8.31 15.73 -13.27
N LYS A 150 -7.70 15.34 -12.14
CA LYS A 150 -7.46 16.27 -11.04
C LYS A 150 -5.99 16.18 -10.65
N GLU A 151 -5.19 17.07 -11.22
CA GLU A 151 -3.73 17.15 -11.00
C GLU A 151 -3.32 17.08 -9.52
N ARG A 152 -4.15 17.65 -8.63
CA ARG A 152 -3.98 17.55 -7.18
C ARG A 152 -3.83 16.10 -6.68
N TRP A 153 -4.58 15.17 -7.24
CA TRP A 153 -4.62 13.77 -6.81
C TRP A 153 -3.69 12.87 -7.62
N TYR A 154 -3.42 13.22 -8.87
CA TYR A 154 -2.52 12.46 -9.74
C TYR A 154 -1.04 12.71 -9.40
N ARG A 155 -0.64 13.95 -9.11
CA ARG A 155 0.76 14.32 -8.88
C ARG A 155 1.45 13.50 -7.78
N PRO A 156 0.87 13.29 -6.57
CA PRO A 156 1.52 12.47 -5.54
C PRO A 156 1.69 11.00 -5.95
N ILE A 157 0.70 10.44 -6.67
CA ILE A 157 0.76 9.08 -7.20
C ILE A 157 1.87 8.97 -8.24
N ARG A 158 2.00 9.96 -9.14
CA ARG A 158 3.07 9.97 -10.14
C ARG A 158 4.45 10.08 -9.51
N GLN A 159 4.63 10.96 -8.51
CA GLN A 159 5.89 11.09 -7.78
C GLN A 159 6.32 9.77 -7.13
N LEU A 160 5.40 9.07 -6.45
CA LEU A 160 5.68 7.77 -5.86
C LEU A 160 5.99 6.70 -6.91
N TYR A 161 5.32 6.73 -8.07
CA TYR A 161 5.62 5.83 -9.17
C TYR A 161 7.05 6.04 -9.67
N ASP A 162 7.45 7.30 -9.90
CA ASP A 162 8.79 7.64 -10.36
C ASP A 162 9.85 7.24 -9.31
N LEU A 163 9.59 7.49 -8.02
CA LEU A 163 10.45 7.04 -6.91
C LEU A 163 10.65 5.51 -6.92
N PHE A 164 9.58 4.73 -7.12
CA PHE A 164 9.72 3.28 -7.27
C PHE A 164 10.53 2.92 -8.53
N ARG A 165 10.34 3.60 -9.67
CA ARG A 165 11.12 3.33 -10.88
C ARG A 165 12.63 3.61 -10.66
N GLU A 166 12.96 4.67 -9.95
CA GLU A 166 14.35 5.05 -9.59
C GLU A 166 15.03 4.01 -8.69
N HIS A 167 14.29 3.37 -7.79
CA HIS A 167 14.78 2.24 -6.99
C HIS A 167 14.87 0.91 -7.76
N GLY A 168 14.77 0.94 -9.10
CA GLY A 168 14.99 -0.22 -9.96
C GLY A 168 13.84 -1.23 -9.94
N VAL A 169 12.65 -0.80 -9.52
CA VAL A 169 11.50 -1.68 -9.39
C VAL A 169 10.98 -2.07 -10.77
N ALA A 170 10.86 -3.38 -10.98
CA ALA A 170 10.19 -3.92 -12.16
C ALA A 170 8.70 -3.55 -12.10
N THR A 171 8.29 -2.63 -12.98
CA THR A 171 6.87 -2.37 -13.26
C THR A 171 6.35 -3.39 -14.28
N ASN A 172 5.08 -3.28 -14.65
CA ASN A 172 4.53 -4.00 -15.79
C ASN A 172 3.91 -3.02 -16.78
N VAL A 173 3.69 -3.48 -18.01
CA VAL A 173 3.19 -2.64 -19.11
C VAL A 173 1.83 -2.00 -18.78
N VAL A 174 0.96 -2.66 -18.03
CA VAL A 174 -0.34 -2.09 -17.65
C VAL A 174 -0.15 -0.94 -16.68
N ALA A 175 0.67 -1.12 -15.64
CA ALA A 175 1.02 -0.06 -14.71
C ALA A 175 1.66 1.14 -15.42
N ALA A 176 2.53 0.89 -16.40
CA ALA A 176 3.15 1.93 -17.21
C ALA A 176 2.12 2.75 -18.02
N VAL A 177 1.13 2.09 -18.65
CA VAL A 177 0.04 2.79 -19.36
C VAL A 177 -0.77 3.67 -18.40
N LEU A 178 -1.14 3.15 -17.23
CA LEU A 178 -1.91 3.89 -16.23
C LEU A 178 -1.17 5.16 -15.77
N MET A 179 0.15 5.05 -15.63
CA MET A 179 1.02 6.11 -15.11
C MET A 179 1.62 7.01 -16.18
N ASP A 180 1.28 6.85 -17.46
CA ASP A 180 1.88 7.58 -18.60
C ASP A 180 3.40 7.42 -18.69
N ASP A 181 3.91 6.21 -18.45
CA ASP A 181 5.33 5.85 -18.59
C ASP A 181 5.59 5.33 -20.01
N ARG A 182 5.71 6.27 -20.95
CA ARG A 182 5.82 6.02 -22.40
C ARG A 182 7.08 5.23 -22.76
N GLU A 183 8.21 5.61 -22.16
CA GLU A 183 9.50 4.97 -22.39
C GLU A 183 9.45 3.48 -22.02
N TYR A 184 8.83 3.15 -20.88
CA TYR A 184 8.67 1.76 -20.47
C TYR A 184 7.73 0.99 -21.40
N VAL A 185 6.65 1.62 -21.88
CA VAL A 185 5.73 0.98 -22.84
C VAL A 185 6.46 0.65 -24.15
N GLU A 186 7.16 1.62 -24.75
CA GLU A 186 7.95 1.40 -25.97
C GLU A 186 9.00 0.29 -25.79
N THR A 187 9.72 0.33 -24.67
CA THR A 187 10.74 -0.66 -24.35
C THR A 187 10.13 -2.05 -24.15
N SER A 188 8.95 -2.13 -23.51
CA SER A 188 8.23 -3.38 -23.32
C SER A 188 7.78 -4.00 -24.63
N ILE A 189 7.24 -3.20 -25.54
CA ILE A 189 6.82 -3.64 -26.88
C ILE A 189 8.03 -4.11 -27.68
N ARG A 190 9.12 -3.33 -27.68
CA ARG A 190 10.37 -3.68 -28.38
C ARG A 190 10.95 -5.00 -27.89
N ASN A 191 10.96 -5.23 -26.57
CA ASN A 191 11.51 -6.43 -25.96
C ASN A 191 10.57 -7.64 -26.10
N ASN A 192 9.26 -7.42 -26.15
CA ASN A 192 8.26 -8.48 -26.24
C ASN A 192 7.00 -8.02 -27.01
N PRO A 193 7.01 -8.08 -28.35
CA PRO A 193 5.87 -7.64 -29.18
C PRO A 193 4.56 -8.38 -28.89
N GLU A 194 4.64 -9.64 -28.42
CA GLU A 194 3.45 -10.45 -28.07
C GLU A 194 2.64 -9.84 -26.92
N VAL A 195 3.20 -8.86 -26.19
CA VAL A 195 2.47 -8.10 -25.18
C VAL A 195 1.25 -7.36 -25.75
N LEU A 196 1.28 -6.97 -27.03
CA LEU A 196 0.18 -6.26 -27.71
C LEU A 196 -1.07 -7.15 -27.86
N LYS A 197 -0.87 -8.46 -28.08
CA LYS A 197 -1.96 -9.43 -28.23
C LYS A 197 -2.54 -9.90 -26.89
N LYS A 198 -1.84 -9.64 -25.78
CA LYS A 198 -2.31 -10.05 -24.45
C LYS A 198 -3.60 -9.33 -24.07
N ARG A 199 -4.41 -10.02 -23.29
CA ARG A 199 -5.61 -9.48 -22.66
C ARG A 199 -5.41 -9.44 -21.16
N PHE A 200 -5.91 -8.37 -20.55
CA PHE A 200 -5.65 -8.04 -19.16
C PHE A 200 -6.95 -7.96 -18.38
N ASP A 201 -6.92 -8.59 -17.21
CA ASP A 201 -8.04 -8.57 -16.26
C ASP A 201 -7.78 -7.53 -15.18
N ARG A 202 -8.73 -6.62 -15.02
CA ARG A 202 -8.71 -5.56 -14.02
C ARG A 202 -9.69 -5.83 -12.89
N SER A 203 -10.85 -6.37 -13.21
CA SER A 203 -11.83 -6.87 -12.26
C SER A 203 -12.78 -7.85 -12.94
N ARG A 204 -13.71 -8.45 -12.19
CA ARG A 204 -14.75 -9.31 -12.75
C ARG A 204 -15.60 -8.64 -13.84
N GLN A 205 -15.74 -7.31 -13.82
CA GLN A 205 -16.53 -6.54 -14.79
C GLN A 205 -15.67 -6.00 -15.96
N TRP A 206 -14.35 -6.11 -15.82
CA TRP A 206 -13.35 -5.49 -16.68
C TRP A 206 -12.24 -6.51 -16.92
N SER A 207 -12.59 -7.59 -17.62
CA SER A 207 -11.70 -8.69 -18.00
C SER A 207 -11.54 -8.75 -19.51
N GLY A 208 -10.44 -9.32 -19.98
CA GLY A 208 -10.19 -9.52 -21.41
C GLY A 208 -9.84 -8.23 -22.17
N ILE A 209 -9.31 -7.20 -21.51
CA ILE A 209 -9.11 -5.87 -22.10
C ILE A 209 -7.74 -5.77 -22.77
N SER A 210 -7.65 -5.13 -23.95
CA SER A 210 -6.37 -4.87 -24.64
C SER A 210 -5.60 -3.68 -24.04
N LEU A 211 -4.30 -3.58 -24.32
CA LEU A 211 -3.50 -2.41 -23.89
C LEU A 211 -4.02 -1.10 -24.49
N LEU A 212 -4.42 -1.11 -25.77
CA LEU A 212 -4.95 0.08 -26.42
C LEU A 212 -6.26 0.53 -25.78
N ALA A 213 -7.13 -0.40 -25.37
CA ALA A 213 -8.35 -0.06 -24.66
C ALA A 213 -8.05 0.50 -23.26
N ILE A 214 -6.99 0.03 -22.59
CA ILE A 214 -6.54 0.64 -21.32
C ILE A 214 -6.03 2.07 -21.52
N ALA A 215 -5.22 2.30 -22.56
CA ALA A 215 -4.75 3.64 -22.91
C ALA A 215 -5.92 4.58 -23.24
N ALA A 216 -6.90 4.09 -24.00
CA ALA A 216 -8.10 4.84 -24.37
C ALA A 216 -8.96 5.22 -23.16
N GLY A 217 -9.22 4.29 -22.23
CA GLY A 217 -9.97 4.58 -21.01
C GLY A 217 -9.29 5.61 -20.09
N CYS A 218 -7.96 5.66 -20.14
CA CYS A 218 -7.13 6.62 -19.41
C CYS A 218 -6.82 7.91 -20.18
N ASN A 219 -7.35 8.07 -21.41
CA ASN A 219 -7.05 9.18 -22.32
C ASN A 219 -5.55 9.38 -22.63
N ARG A 220 -4.76 8.30 -22.70
CA ARG A 220 -3.31 8.37 -22.96
C ARG A 220 -3.02 8.42 -24.45
N ILE A 221 -3.25 9.57 -25.07
CA ILE A 221 -3.15 9.73 -26.53
C ILE A 221 -1.77 9.36 -27.10
N GLU A 222 -0.68 9.77 -26.44
CA GLU A 222 0.67 9.48 -26.93
C GLU A 222 1.02 7.99 -26.80
N ILE A 223 0.57 7.33 -25.73
CA ILE A 223 0.69 5.87 -25.61
C ILE A 223 -0.17 5.16 -26.64
N ALA A 224 -1.37 5.65 -26.92
CA ALA A 224 -2.23 5.09 -27.96
C ALA A 224 -1.56 5.17 -29.33
N LYS A 225 -0.91 6.28 -29.68
CA LYS A 225 -0.10 6.41 -30.91
C LYS A 225 1.01 5.36 -30.96
N ILE A 226 1.80 5.23 -29.89
CA ILE A 226 2.86 4.21 -29.79
C ILE A 226 2.30 2.79 -30.05
N LEU A 227 1.15 2.47 -29.46
CA LEU A 227 0.52 1.16 -29.63
C LEU A 227 -0.01 0.94 -31.05
N ILE A 228 -0.68 1.93 -31.64
CA ILE A 228 -1.24 1.86 -33.00
C ILE A 228 -0.12 1.78 -34.05
N GLU A 229 0.96 2.54 -33.88
CA GLU A 229 2.14 2.48 -34.75
C GLU A 229 2.81 1.11 -34.70
N ALA A 230 2.82 0.47 -33.52
CA ALA A 230 3.37 -0.87 -33.36
C ALA A 230 2.47 -1.95 -33.96
N ASP A 231 1.14 -1.82 -33.83
CA ASP A 231 0.17 -2.71 -34.44
C ASP A 231 -1.20 -2.03 -34.66
N PRO A 232 -1.53 -1.63 -35.91
CA PRO A 232 -2.79 -0.97 -36.22
C PRO A 232 -4.03 -1.85 -36.00
N THR A 233 -3.90 -3.18 -36.01
CA THR A 233 -5.08 -4.07 -35.87
C THR A 233 -5.75 -3.90 -34.50
N LEU A 234 -4.98 -3.47 -33.49
CA LEU A 234 -5.45 -3.22 -32.12
C LEU A 234 -6.65 -2.29 -32.03
N VAL A 235 -6.83 -1.38 -32.99
CA VAL A 235 -7.95 -0.42 -33.04
C VAL A 235 -9.29 -1.13 -33.23
N THR A 236 -9.28 -2.17 -34.05
CA THR A 236 -10.48 -2.95 -34.42
C THR A 236 -10.62 -4.23 -33.61
N GLU A 237 -9.54 -4.66 -32.94
CA GLU A 237 -9.56 -5.82 -32.06
C GLU A 237 -10.54 -5.65 -30.90
N GLY A 238 -11.33 -6.69 -30.66
CA GLY A 238 -12.33 -6.70 -29.60
C GLY A 238 -13.71 -6.21 -30.02
N GLN A 239 -13.89 -5.49 -31.15
CA GLN A 239 -15.22 -5.06 -31.62
C GLN A 239 -16.26 -6.20 -31.73
N ALA A 240 -15.81 -7.45 -31.91
CA ALA A 240 -16.68 -8.63 -31.95
C ALA A 240 -16.79 -9.42 -30.62
N GLU A 241 -15.84 -9.25 -29.67
CA GLU A 241 -15.67 -10.17 -28.52
C GLU A 241 -15.46 -9.47 -27.15
N GLY A 242 -15.42 -8.14 -27.08
CA GLY A 242 -15.17 -7.40 -25.84
C GLY A 242 -15.17 -5.89 -26.02
N LYS A 243 -14.96 -5.13 -24.94
CA LYS A 243 -14.98 -3.66 -25.00
C LYS A 243 -13.81 -3.15 -25.85
N ALA A 244 -14.11 -2.63 -27.04
CA ALA A 244 -13.12 -2.06 -27.95
C ALA A 244 -12.47 -0.81 -27.33
N PRO A 245 -11.32 -0.33 -27.86
CA PRO A 245 -10.73 0.92 -27.38
C PRO A 245 -11.71 2.10 -27.37
N MET A 246 -12.59 2.17 -28.37
CA MET A 246 -13.66 3.16 -28.45
C MET A 246 -14.62 3.08 -27.25
N ASP A 247 -15.00 1.86 -26.82
CA ASP A 247 -15.93 1.67 -25.71
C ASP A 247 -15.38 2.22 -24.40
N LEU A 248 -14.10 1.94 -24.11
CA LEU A 248 -13.45 2.45 -22.91
C LEU A 248 -13.17 3.95 -23.01
N LEU A 249 -12.95 4.48 -24.22
CA LEU A 249 -12.83 5.91 -24.45
C LEU A 249 -14.14 6.64 -24.13
N VAL A 250 -15.30 6.10 -24.47
CA VAL A 250 -16.57 6.82 -24.22
C VAL A 250 -17.23 6.45 -22.89
N LYS A 251 -16.92 5.27 -22.35
CA LYS A 251 -17.43 4.77 -21.06
C LYS A 251 -16.26 4.30 -20.19
N PRO A 252 -15.46 5.23 -19.65
CA PRO A 252 -14.33 4.89 -18.80
C PRO A 252 -14.80 4.32 -17.45
N TRP A 253 -13.84 3.81 -16.70
CA TRP A 253 -13.96 3.21 -15.37
C TRP A 253 -14.74 4.07 -14.36
N HIS A 254 -14.65 5.39 -14.50
CA HIS A 254 -15.30 6.34 -13.61
C HIS A 254 -15.70 7.58 -14.42
N HIS A 255 -16.91 8.11 -14.20
CA HIS A 255 -17.46 9.25 -14.94
C HIS A 255 -16.55 10.49 -14.87
N SER A 256 -15.88 10.75 -13.73
CA SER A 256 -14.97 11.88 -13.60
C SER A 256 -13.75 11.82 -14.53
N ALA A 257 -13.35 10.63 -14.98
CA ALA A 257 -12.28 10.48 -15.96
C ALA A 257 -12.74 10.94 -17.36
N PHE A 258 -14.04 10.94 -17.62
CA PHE A 258 -14.62 11.42 -18.88
C PHE A 258 -14.51 12.94 -18.99
N ASP A 259 -14.90 13.66 -17.92
CA ASP A 259 -14.94 15.13 -17.89
C ASP A 259 -13.58 15.80 -17.65
N ALA A 260 -12.56 15.00 -17.34
CA ALA A 260 -11.21 15.41 -17.00
C ALA A 260 -10.51 16.22 -18.10
N GLU A 261 -10.56 15.70 -19.31
CA GLU A 261 -9.82 16.17 -20.47
C GLU A 261 -10.63 15.91 -21.73
N PRO A 262 -10.47 16.72 -22.78
CA PRO A 262 -11.10 16.45 -24.07
C PRO A 262 -10.68 15.08 -24.61
N ARG A 263 -11.65 14.21 -24.87
CA ARG A 263 -11.42 12.86 -25.43
C ARG A 263 -11.47 12.83 -26.95
N LYS A 264 -11.99 13.90 -27.58
CA LYS A 264 -12.14 14.01 -29.02
C LYS A 264 -10.84 13.75 -29.81
N PRO A 265 -9.66 14.25 -29.41
CA PRO A 265 -8.43 13.97 -30.14
C PRO A 265 -8.08 12.47 -30.21
N LEU A 266 -8.32 11.72 -29.14
CA LEU A 266 -8.09 10.27 -29.13
C LEU A 266 -9.21 9.52 -29.86
N TYR A 267 -10.45 10.03 -29.82
CA TYR A 267 -11.55 9.51 -30.63
C TYR A 267 -11.24 9.62 -32.12
N ASP A 268 -10.83 10.81 -32.58
CA ASP A 268 -10.49 11.08 -33.97
C ASP A 268 -9.32 10.18 -34.41
N LEU A 269 -8.29 10.02 -33.57
CA LEU A 269 -7.17 9.10 -33.83
C LEU A 269 -7.64 7.65 -34.05
N LEU A 270 -8.57 7.15 -33.23
CA LEU A 270 -9.10 5.79 -33.39
C LEU A 270 -9.91 5.66 -34.69
N VAL A 271 -10.76 6.65 -35.02
CA VAL A 271 -11.57 6.66 -36.24
C VAL A 271 -10.69 6.69 -37.49
N GLU A 272 -9.66 7.55 -37.51
CA GLU A 272 -8.68 7.64 -38.60
C GLU A 272 -7.94 6.32 -38.84
N ASN A 273 -7.79 5.49 -37.80
CA ASN A 273 -7.17 4.17 -37.86
C ASN A 273 -8.19 3.02 -37.97
N GLY A 274 -9.44 3.32 -38.36
CA GLY A 274 -10.43 2.31 -38.74
C GLY A 274 -11.41 1.89 -37.64
N ALA A 275 -11.44 2.56 -36.48
CA ALA A 275 -12.53 2.36 -35.53
C ALA A 275 -13.85 2.85 -36.11
N VAL A 276 -14.91 2.07 -35.92
CA VAL A 276 -16.28 2.44 -36.30
C VAL A 276 -17.05 2.72 -35.01
N PRO A 277 -17.28 4.00 -34.65
CA PRO A 277 -18.03 4.35 -33.45
C PRO A 277 -19.51 3.99 -33.63
N ASP A 278 -20.12 3.44 -32.58
CA ASP A 278 -21.58 3.31 -32.54
C ASP A 278 -22.24 4.68 -32.27
N LEU A 279 -23.57 4.73 -32.38
CA LEU A 279 -24.33 5.96 -32.13
C LEU A 279 -24.06 6.54 -30.72
N GLY A 280 -23.91 5.68 -29.71
CA GLY A 280 -23.68 6.11 -28.33
C GLY A 280 -22.31 6.77 -28.15
N ALA A 281 -21.28 6.23 -28.79
CA ALA A 281 -19.93 6.77 -28.79
C ALA A 281 -19.87 8.11 -29.53
N ALA A 282 -20.51 8.20 -30.70
CA ALA A 282 -20.58 9.44 -31.48
C ALA A 282 -21.29 10.55 -30.68
N LEU A 283 -22.43 10.24 -30.04
CA LEU A 283 -23.15 11.20 -29.20
C LEU A 283 -22.35 11.61 -27.95
N ALA A 284 -21.61 10.68 -27.33
CA ALA A 284 -20.82 11.00 -26.14
C ALA A 284 -19.70 12.03 -26.42
N ILE A 285 -19.19 12.07 -27.66
CA ILE A 285 -18.07 12.94 -28.08
C ILE A 285 -18.55 14.11 -28.95
N ASP A 286 -19.87 14.34 -29.05
CA ASP A 286 -20.49 15.37 -29.88
C ASP A 286 -20.11 15.27 -31.38
N ASP A 287 -19.87 14.05 -31.89
CA ASP A 287 -19.65 13.78 -33.30
C ASP A 287 -20.99 13.65 -34.06
N TRP A 288 -21.61 14.80 -34.30
CA TRP A 288 -22.90 14.91 -35.00
C TRP A 288 -22.87 14.36 -36.41
N GLN A 289 -21.70 14.37 -37.07
CA GLN A 289 -21.57 13.85 -38.44
C GLN A 289 -21.69 12.32 -38.43
N SER A 290 -20.94 11.64 -37.57
CA SER A 290 -21.03 10.18 -37.44
C SER A 290 -22.38 9.75 -36.89
N ALA A 291 -22.95 10.47 -35.92
CA ALA A 291 -24.29 10.19 -35.41
C ALA A 291 -25.37 10.30 -36.51
N GLY A 292 -25.30 11.36 -37.34
CA GLY A 292 -26.19 11.54 -38.48
C GLY A 292 -26.06 10.41 -39.51
N ASN A 293 -24.83 10.03 -39.86
CA ASN A 293 -24.56 8.91 -40.79
C ASN A 293 -25.11 7.58 -40.25
N TYR A 294 -25.00 7.35 -38.94
CA TYR A 294 -25.51 6.14 -38.29
C TYR A 294 -27.04 6.05 -38.36
N VAL A 295 -27.73 7.16 -38.06
CA VAL A 295 -29.20 7.25 -38.13
C VAL A 295 -29.69 7.08 -39.57
N VAL A 296 -29.03 7.69 -40.55
CA VAL A 296 -29.36 7.52 -41.98
C VAL A 296 -29.21 6.06 -42.42
N SER A 297 -28.18 5.37 -41.91
CA SER A 297 -27.94 3.95 -42.21
C SER A 297 -28.87 2.99 -41.45
N ASN A 298 -29.57 3.49 -40.41
CA ASN A 298 -30.43 2.70 -39.52
C ASN A 298 -31.76 3.46 -39.24
N PRO A 299 -32.58 3.72 -40.27
CA PRO A 299 -33.79 4.54 -40.14
C PRO A 299 -34.82 3.98 -39.14
N GLN A 300 -34.80 2.67 -38.89
CA GLN A 300 -35.66 1.99 -37.91
C GLN A 300 -35.48 2.47 -36.46
N LEU A 301 -34.41 3.23 -36.16
CA LEU A 301 -34.19 3.82 -34.83
C LEU A 301 -35.08 5.03 -34.54
N LEU A 302 -35.77 5.57 -35.55
CA LEU A 302 -36.64 6.75 -35.45
C LEU A 302 -38.15 6.42 -35.42
N GLU A 303 -38.50 5.13 -35.52
CA GLU A 303 -39.87 4.61 -35.45
C GLU A 303 -40.27 4.26 -34.01
#